data_AF-A0A8J7X943-F1
#
_entry.id   AF-A0A8J7X943-F1
#
_cell.length_a   1.000
_cell.length_b   1.000
_cell.length_c   1.000
_cell.angle_alpha   90.00
_cell.angle_beta   90.00
_cell.angle_gamma   90.00
#
_symmetry.space_group_name_H-M   'P 1'
#
loop_
_entity.id
_entity.type
_entity.pdbx_description
1 polymer ?
#
loop_
_entity_poly.entity_id
_entity_poly.type
_entity_poly.pdbx_seq_one_letter_code
_entity_poly.pdbx_strand_id
1 'polypeptide(L)'
;MKKKEIINMDELDPQFKYEIASQPGGEHILKCVQCATCSSGCPVASVSDKFNPRRIIRMAVLGLKDVVLKEDFVWYCAACYTCSERCPQDVRIPDLMAAIRNIAVKEGSIHPAYREQGRLIGELGRLYEVTEFENERREKLGLPKVKEKNREIAEIYGCTGVGKVVL
;
A
#
# COMPACT_ATOMS: atom_id res chain seq x y z
N MET A 1 4.17 1.48 -30.65
CA MET A 1 4.90 2.38 -29.71
C MET A 1 3.85 3.06 -28.83
N LYS A 2 3.87 2.86 -27.50
CA LYS A 2 2.96 3.60 -26.60
C LYS A 2 3.22 5.11 -26.78
N LYS A 3 2.15 5.90 -26.88
CA LYS A 3 2.18 7.35 -27.12
C LYS A 3 3.12 7.99 -26.08
N LYS A 4 4.08 8.81 -26.53
CA LYS A 4 4.97 9.53 -25.60
C LYS A 4 4.12 10.53 -24.83
N GLU A 5 3.93 10.28 -23.56
CA GLU A 5 3.27 11.20 -22.65
C GLU A 5 4.25 12.32 -22.31
N ILE A 6 3.84 13.57 -22.54
CA ILE A 6 4.65 14.75 -22.28
C ILE A 6 4.47 15.08 -20.79
N ILE A 7 5.56 15.09 -20.04
CA ILE A 7 5.54 15.52 -18.64
C ILE A 7 5.65 17.05 -18.63
N ASN A 8 4.62 17.71 -18.11
CA ASN A 8 4.67 19.15 -17.86
C ASN A 8 5.49 19.42 -16.59
N MET A 9 6.58 20.17 -16.70
CA MET A 9 7.44 20.47 -15.55
C MET A 9 6.77 21.41 -14.54
N ASP A 10 5.80 22.21 -14.98
CA ASP A 10 5.10 23.17 -14.12
C ASP A 10 4.09 22.49 -13.16
N GLU A 11 3.71 21.24 -13.45
CA GLU A 11 2.78 20.44 -12.65
C GLU A 11 3.50 19.55 -11.61
N LEU A 12 4.84 19.60 -11.58
CA LEU A 12 5.62 18.81 -10.63
C LEU A 12 5.59 19.45 -9.23
N ASP A 13 5.58 18.61 -8.20
CA ASP A 13 5.75 19.00 -6.80
C ASP A 13 7.15 18.61 -6.29
N PRO A 14 8.12 19.54 -6.28
CA PRO A 14 9.48 19.24 -5.83
C PRO A 14 9.58 18.84 -4.35
N GLN A 15 8.55 19.16 -3.54
CA GLN A 15 8.50 18.88 -2.11
C GLN A 15 8.02 17.47 -1.81
N PHE A 16 7.35 16.81 -2.76
CA PHE A 16 6.78 15.47 -2.57
C PHE A 16 7.78 14.43 -2.04
N LYS A 17 9.04 14.48 -2.47
CA LYS A 17 10.10 13.60 -1.96
C LYS A 17 10.41 13.80 -0.47
N TYR A 18 10.29 15.03 0.03
CA TYR A 18 10.47 15.36 1.44
C TYR A 18 9.23 15.01 2.26
N GLU A 19 8.04 15.18 1.68
CA GLU A 19 6.80 14.67 2.26
C GLU A 19 6.91 13.16 2.51
N ILE A 20 7.31 12.39 1.49
CA ILE A 20 7.55 10.94 1.65
C ILE A 20 8.64 10.66 2.68
N ALA A 21 9.77 11.38 2.63
CA ALA A 21 10.86 11.18 3.58
C ALA A 21 10.48 11.47 5.05
N SER A 22 9.43 12.26 5.27
CA SER A 22 8.89 12.53 6.62
C SER A 22 7.94 11.44 7.14
N GLN A 23 7.51 10.50 6.29
CA GLN A 23 6.63 9.41 6.69
C GLN A 23 7.45 8.22 7.22
N PRO A 24 6.92 7.47 8.20
CA PRO A 24 7.51 6.20 8.63
C PRO A 24 7.71 5.25 7.44
N GLY A 25 8.95 4.77 7.25
CA GLY A 25 9.33 3.89 6.14
C GLY A 25 9.78 4.62 4.86
N GLY A 26 9.61 5.94 4.79
CA GLY A 26 9.99 6.76 3.64
C GLY A 26 11.36 7.44 3.74
N GLU A 27 12.00 7.38 4.92
CA GLU A 27 13.15 8.20 5.33
C GLU A 27 14.34 8.09 4.37
N HIS A 28 14.52 6.93 3.75
CA HIS A 28 15.66 6.62 2.88
C HIS A 28 15.39 6.86 1.39
N ILE A 29 14.24 7.40 0.99
CA ILE A 29 13.91 7.61 -0.44
C ILE A 29 15.01 8.42 -1.18
N LEU A 30 15.60 9.41 -0.51
CA LEU A 30 16.64 10.29 -1.08
C LEU A 30 17.99 9.60 -1.27
N LYS A 31 18.22 8.43 -0.66
CA LYS A 31 19.44 7.63 -0.85
C LYS A 31 19.43 6.82 -2.14
N CYS A 32 18.30 6.76 -2.85
CA CYS A 32 18.17 5.94 -4.05
C CYS A 32 19.04 6.44 -5.21
N VAL A 33 20.04 5.64 -5.58
CA VAL A 33 20.95 5.90 -6.72
C VAL A 33 20.49 5.29 -8.04
N GLN A 34 19.24 4.80 -8.12
CA GLN A 34 18.64 4.26 -9.35
C GLN A 34 19.35 3.03 -9.96
N CYS A 35 20.05 2.22 -9.16
CA CYS A 35 20.81 1.04 -9.61
C CYS A 35 19.97 -0.14 -10.15
N ALA A 36 18.64 -0.11 -10.00
CA ALA A 36 17.69 -1.13 -10.48
C ALA A 36 17.74 -2.52 -9.81
N THR A 37 18.55 -2.74 -8.76
CA THR A 37 18.54 -3.99 -7.99
C THR A 37 17.13 -4.39 -7.54
N CYS A 38 16.34 -3.41 -7.09
CA CYS A 38 14.97 -3.62 -6.66
C CYS A 38 14.04 -4.09 -7.78
N SER A 39 14.21 -3.58 -9.00
CA SER A 39 13.33 -3.91 -10.12
C SER A 39 13.71 -5.26 -10.72
N SER A 40 15.00 -5.59 -10.77
CA SER A 40 15.49 -6.89 -11.22
C SER A 40 15.05 -8.04 -10.32
N GLY A 41 14.99 -7.82 -9.00
CA GLY A 41 14.55 -8.84 -8.04
C GLY A 41 13.04 -8.88 -7.78
N CYS A 42 12.25 -8.01 -8.42
CA CYS A 42 10.83 -7.88 -8.12
C CYS A 42 9.98 -8.89 -8.92
N PRO A 43 9.24 -9.80 -8.27
CA PRO A 43 8.39 -10.77 -8.97
C PRO A 43 7.19 -10.12 -9.68
N VAL A 44 6.75 -8.95 -9.21
CA VAL A 44 5.65 -8.21 -9.82
C VAL A 44 6.11 -7.50 -11.09
N ALA A 45 7.30 -6.88 -11.05
CA ALA A 45 7.87 -6.17 -12.19
C ALA A 45 8.27 -7.11 -13.33
N SER A 46 8.54 -8.39 -13.05
CA SER A 46 8.81 -9.40 -14.09
C SER A 46 7.55 -9.83 -14.86
N VAL A 47 6.36 -9.60 -14.30
CA VAL A 47 5.09 -10.00 -14.92
C VAL A 47 4.28 -8.81 -15.42
N SER A 48 4.40 -7.64 -14.79
CA SER A 48 3.64 -6.44 -15.13
C SER A 48 4.54 -5.24 -15.42
N ASP A 49 4.41 -4.65 -16.61
CA ASP A 49 5.10 -3.42 -17.02
C ASP A 49 4.60 -2.15 -16.31
N LYS A 50 3.43 -2.23 -15.67
CA LYS A 50 2.84 -1.16 -14.87
C LYS A 50 3.60 -0.93 -13.56
N PHE A 51 4.13 -1.98 -12.94
CA PHE A 51 4.85 -1.87 -11.67
C PHE A 51 6.38 -1.94 -11.87
N ASN A 52 7.07 -0.90 -11.41
CA ASN A 52 8.52 -0.92 -11.34
C ASN A 52 8.98 -0.05 -10.15
N PRO A 53 9.52 -0.66 -9.07
CA PRO A 53 9.81 0.09 -7.84
C PRO A 53 10.84 1.21 -8.08
N ARG A 54 11.85 0.98 -8.93
CA ARG A 54 12.82 2.02 -9.33
C ARG A 54 12.13 3.21 -10.01
N ARG A 55 11.23 2.95 -10.97
CA ARG A 55 10.50 4.00 -11.70
C ARG A 55 9.62 4.81 -10.75
N ILE A 56 8.91 4.15 -9.85
CA ILE A 56 8.05 4.79 -8.85
C ILE A 56 8.88 5.73 -7.96
N ILE A 57 10.02 5.27 -7.44
CA ILE A 57 10.93 6.12 -6.66
C ILE A 57 11.39 7.32 -7.49
N ARG A 58 11.73 7.12 -8.76
CA ARG A 58 12.16 8.23 -9.63
C ARG A 58 11.04 9.24 -9.84
N MET A 59 9.81 8.79 -10.09
CA MET A 59 8.65 9.65 -10.25
C MET A 59 8.38 10.46 -8.98
N ALA A 60 8.44 9.82 -7.81
CA ALA A 60 8.31 10.48 -6.52
C ALA A 60 9.40 11.54 -6.28
N VAL A 61 10.67 11.21 -6.55
CA VAL A 61 11.80 12.16 -6.40
C VAL A 61 11.70 13.35 -7.38
N LEU A 62 11.14 13.13 -8.57
CA LEU A 62 10.90 14.19 -9.56
C LEU A 62 9.66 15.03 -9.27
N GLY A 63 8.81 14.62 -8.33
CA GLY A 63 7.60 15.37 -7.97
C GLY A 63 6.36 15.03 -8.79
N LEU A 64 6.31 13.87 -9.47
CA LEU A 64 5.10 13.40 -10.16
C LEU A 64 4.08 12.85 -9.15
N LYS A 65 3.65 13.70 -8.21
CA LYS A 65 2.81 13.34 -7.07
C LYS A 65 1.49 12.71 -7.50
N ASP A 66 0.77 13.38 -8.39
CA ASP A 66 -0.52 12.91 -8.88
C ASP A 66 -0.44 11.53 -9.54
N VAL A 67 0.56 11.30 -10.38
CA VAL A 67 0.78 10.01 -11.04
C VAL A 67 1.08 8.92 -10.00
N VAL A 68 1.89 9.23 -8.99
CA VAL A 68 2.28 8.25 -7.96
C VAL A 68 1.13 7.90 -7.02
N LEU A 69 0.25 8.85 -6.69
CA LEU A 69 -0.82 8.66 -5.71
C LEU A 69 -2.14 8.16 -6.30
N LYS A 70 -2.45 8.51 -7.56
CA LYS A 70 -3.75 8.18 -8.19
C LYS A 70 -3.75 6.89 -9.00
N GLU A 71 -2.59 6.43 -9.45
CA GLU A 71 -2.47 5.19 -10.23
C GLU A 71 -2.43 3.93 -9.35
N ASP A 72 -2.97 2.84 -9.87
CA ASP A 72 -3.09 1.59 -9.12
C ASP A 72 -1.76 0.89 -8.84
N PHE A 73 -0.68 1.24 -9.57
CA PHE A 73 0.56 0.47 -9.51
C PHE A 73 1.18 0.44 -8.11
N VAL A 74 0.97 1.44 -7.24
CA VAL A 74 1.54 1.46 -5.88
C VAL A 74 0.96 0.32 -5.01
N TRP A 75 -0.25 -0.13 -5.33
CA TRP A 75 -0.95 -1.23 -4.66
C TRP A 75 -0.48 -2.60 -5.12
N TYR A 76 0.30 -2.70 -6.21
CA TYR A 76 0.77 -3.99 -6.74
C TYR A 76 1.96 -4.55 -5.95
N CYS A 77 2.61 -3.73 -5.11
CA CYS A 77 3.71 -4.19 -4.29
C CYS A 77 3.24 -5.26 -3.29
N ALA A 78 3.70 -6.50 -3.48
CA ALA A 78 3.38 -7.64 -2.61
C ALA A 78 4.09 -7.60 -1.23
N ALA A 79 4.83 -6.54 -0.92
CA ALA A 79 5.61 -6.40 0.32
C ALA A 79 6.45 -7.64 0.69
N CYS A 80 7.13 -8.25 -0.30
CA CYS A 80 7.93 -9.47 -0.09
C CYS A 80 9.36 -9.21 0.43
N TYR A 81 9.74 -7.95 0.63
CA TYR A 81 11.04 -7.49 1.15
C TYR A 81 12.33 -7.85 0.38
N THR A 82 12.27 -8.64 -0.71
CA THR A 82 13.43 -8.95 -1.57
C THR A 82 14.24 -7.73 -2.00
N CYS A 83 13.57 -6.62 -2.29
CA CYS A 83 14.21 -5.39 -2.73
C CYS A 83 14.90 -4.63 -1.59
N SER A 84 14.39 -4.71 -0.36
CA SER A 84 15.04 -4.14 0.84
C SER A 84 16.33 -4.88 1.15
N GLU A 85 16.28 -6.21 1.18
CA GLU A 85 17.44 -7.07 1.52
C GLU A 85 18.62 -6.91 0.55
N ARG A 86 18.34 -6.48 -0.68
CA ARG A 86 19.36 -6.34 -1.73
C ARG A 86 19.73 -4.88 -2.01
N CYS A 87 19.10 -3.92 -1.35
CA CYS A 87 19.33 -2.52 -1.66
C CYS A 87 20.70 -2.07 -1.13
N PRO A 88 21.65 -1.65 -1.98
CA PRO A 88 22.97 -1.20 -1.52
C PRO A 88 22.94 0.15 -0.80
N GLN A 89 21.78 0.82 -0.78
CA GLN A 89 21.57 2.13 -0.15
C GLN A 89 20.56 2.07 1.00
N ASP A 90 20.15 0.86 1.40
CA ASP A 90 19.21 0.62 2.50
C ASP A 90 17.85 1.34 2.32
N VAL A 91 17.41 1.54 1.08
CA VAL A 91 16.06 2.00 0.79
C VAL A 91 15.09 0.85 1.07
N ARG A 92 14.27 1.01 2.11
CA ARG A 92 13.28 0.03 2.56
C ARG A 92 12.02 0.11 1.71
N ILE A 93 12.07 -0.46 0.51
CA ILE A 93 11.07 -0.21 -0.55
C ILE A 93 9.63 -0.65 -0.21
N PRO A 94 9.37 -1.81 0.43
CA PRO A 94 8.01 -2.14 0.87
C PRO A 94 7.42 -1.12 1.84
N ASP A 95 8.24 -0.64 2.79
CA ASP A 95 7.85 0.37 3.77
C ASP A 95 7.63 1.72 3.09
N LEU A 96 8.49 2.08 2.14
CA LEU A 96 8.32 3.23 1.28
C LEU A 96 7.00 3.18 0.49
N MET A 97 6.63 2.01 -0.06
CA MET A 97 5.33 1.84 -0.73
C MET A 97 4.17 2.00 0.25
N ALA A 98 4.32 1.53 1.50
CA ALA A 98 3.32 1.75 2.55
C ALA A 98 3.19 3.25 2.90
N ALA A 99 4.30 3.98 3.01
CA ALA A 99 4.31 5.43 3.21
C ALA A 99 3.57 6.16 2.09
N ILE A 100 3.86 5.83 0.82
CA ILE A 100 3.18 6.42 -0.34
C ILE A 100 1.68 6.10 -0.32
N ARG A 101 1.30 4.85 -0.03
CA ARG A 101 -0.13 4.47 0.11
C ARG A 101 -0.83 5.26 1.22
N ASN A 102 -0.16 5.49 2.35
CA ASN A 102 -0.72 6.28 3.44
C ASN A 102 -0.97 7.74 3.03
N ILE A 103 -0.06 8.35 2.26
CA ILE A 103 -0.28 9.68 1.68
C ILE A 103 -1.47 9.64 0.71
N ALA A 104 -1.50 8.69 -0.22
CA ALA A 104 -2.59 8.53 -1.18
C ALA A 104 -3.96 8.43 -0.49
N VAL A 105 -4.05 7.61 0.55
CA VAL A 105 -5.25 7.42 1.36
C VAL A 105 -5.68 8.71 2.06
N LYS A 106 -4.73 9.47 2.64
CA LYS A 106 -5.01 10.79 3.25
C LYS A 106 -5.56 11.80 2.24
N GLU A 107 -5.16 11.70 0.98
CA GLU A 107 -5.63 12.54 -0.12
C GLU A 107 -6.90 11.99 -0.81
N GLY A 108 -7.49 10.91 -0.28
CA GLY A 108 -8.74 10.33 -0.78
C GLY A 108 -8.56 9.26 -1.86
N SER A 109 -7.32 8.94 -2.23
CA SER A 109 -6.99 7.87 -3.19
C SER A 109 -6.76 6.54 -2.46
N ILE A 110 -7.83 5.74 -2.35
CA ILE A 110 -7.80 4.38 -1.82
C ILE A 110 -8.41 3.41 -2.82
N HIS A 111 -7.70 2.33 -3.12
CA HIS A 111 -8.24 1.30 -4.01
C HIS A 111 -9.44 0.58 -3.35
N PRO A 112 -10.57 0.37 -4.06
CA PRO A 112 -11.83 -0.09 -3.46
C PRO A 112 -11.71 -1.38 -2.64
N ALA A 113 -10.87 -2.32 -3.07
CA ALA A 113 -10.65 -3.57 -2.34
C ALA A 113 -10.13 -3.35 -0.90
N TYR A 114 -9.25 -2.36 -0.68
CA TYR A 114 -8.72 -2.09 0.68
C TYR A 114 -9.73 -1.30 1.52
N ARG A 115 -10.54 -0.45 0.90
CA ARG A 115 -11.67 0.20 1.59
C ARG A 115 -12.64 -0.86 2.11
N GLU A 116 -13.02 -1.82 1.26
CA GLU A 116 -13.94 -2.89 1.65
C GLU A 116 -13.36 -3.81 2.72
N GLN A 117 -12.08 -4.20 2.62
CA GLN A 117 -11.40 -4.94 3.69
C GLN A 117 -11.41 -4.18 5.02
N GLY A 118 -11.16 -2.86 4.98
CA GLY A 118 -11.21 -2.01 6.16
C GLY A 118 -12.62 -1.93 6.76
N ARG A 119 -13.66 -1.87 5.92
CA ARG A 119 -15.08 -1.91 6.34
C ARG A 119 -15.44 -3.22 7.01
N LEU A 120 -15.11 -4.36 6.39
CA LEU A 120 -15.37 -5.70 6.95
C LEU A 120 -14.68 -5.90 8.30
N ILE A 121 -13.42 -5.46 8.44
CA ILE A 121 -12.74 -5.50 9.74
C ILE A 121 -13.47 -4.62 10.76
N GLY A 122 -13.89 -3.40 10.38
CA GLY A 122 -14.59 -2.49 11.28
C GLY A 122 -15.93 -3.04 11.77
N GLU A 123 -16.70 -3.68 10.89
CA GLU A 123 -18.02 -4.21 11.20
C GLU A 123 -17.97 -5.59 11.86
N LEU A 124 -17.15 -6.51 11.35
CA LEU A 124 -17.18 -7.92 11.74
C LEU A 124 -16.03 -8.29 12.71
N GLY A 125 -15.04 -7.40 12.85
CA GLY A 125 -13.77 -7.68 13.52
C GLY A 125 -12.84 -8.61 12.73
N ARG A 126 -13.12 -8.83 11.44
CA ARG A 126 -12.45 -9.84 10.59
C ARG A 126 -12.61 -9.49 9.10
N LEU A 127 -11.79 -10.10 8.25
CA LEU A 127 -11.80 -9.86 6.79
C LEU A 127 -12.92 -10.57 6.03
N TYR A 128 -13.56 -11.56 6.63
CA TYR A 128 -14.60 -12.36 5.97
C TYR A 128 -15.66 -12.77 6.99
N GLU A 129 -16.92 -12.79 6.56
CA GLU A 129 -18.04 -13.28 7.37
C GLU A 129 -17.85 -14.77 7.70
N VAL A 130 -18.22 -15.16 8.91
CA VAL A 130 -18.30 -16.58 9.29
C VAL A 130 -19.77 -16.96 9.28
N THR A 131 -20.19 -17.65 8.24
CA THR A 131 -21.58 -18.08 8.09
C THR A 131 -21.86 -19.30 8.95
N GLU A 132 -23.13 -19.69 9.04
CA GLU A 132 -23.51 -20.92 9.73
C GLU A 132 -22.89 -22.16 9.09
N PHE A 133 -22.63 -22.17 7.77
CA PHE A 133 -21.94 -23.29 7.12
C PHE A 133 -20.53 -23.51 7.66
N GLU A 134 -19.75 -22.44 7.87
CA GLU A 134 -18.44 -22.55 8.52
C GLU A 134 -18.56 -23.02 9.97
N ASN A 135 -19.56 -22.52 10.71
CA ASN A 135 -19.79 -22.92 12.11
C ASN A 135 -20.19 -24.41 12.24
N GLU A 136 -21.03 -24.92 11.35
CA GLU A 136 -21.37 -26.35 11.30
C GLU A 136 -20.13 -27.22 11.01
N ARG A 137 -19.27 -26.78 10.09
CA ARG A 137 -18.01 -27.49 9.80
C ARG A 137 -17.06 -27.49 10.99
N ARG A 138 -17.00 -26.39 11.74
CA ARG A 138 -16.22 -26.30 12.99
C ARG A 138 -16.75 -27.26 14.04
N GLU A 139 -18.07 -27.33 14.22
CA GLU A 139 -18.71 -28.24 15.17
C GLU A 139 -18.44 -29.71 14.84
N LYS A 140 -18.52 -30.10 13.56
CA LYS A 140 -18.12 -31.45 13.09
C LYS A 140 -16.66 -31.80 13.40
N LEU A 141 -15.80 -30.80 13.53
CA LEU A 141 -14.39 -30.94 13.91
C LEU A 141 -14.17 -30.78 15.43
N GLY A 142 -15.22 -30.64 16.24
CA GLY A 142 -15.13 -30.40 17.69
C GLY A 142 -14.63 -29.01 18.08
N LEU A 143 -14.66 -28.04 17.15
CA LEU A 143 -14.20 -26.68 17.37
C LEU A 143 -15.37 -25.76 17.80
N PRO A 144 -15.12 -24.77 18.68
CA PRO A 144 -16.18 -23.85 19.13
C PRO A 144 -16.69 -22.98 17.98
N LYS A 145 -17.99 -22.66 18.00
CA LYS A 145 -18.58 -21.69 17.06
C LYS A 145 -17.96 -20.30 17.22
N VAL A 146 -17.75 -19.63 16.11
CA VAL A 146 -17.32 -18.22 16.09
C VAL A 146 -18.56 -17.35 16.20
N LYS A 147 -18.60 -16.51 17.23
CA LYS A 147 -19.63 -15.47 17.38
C LYS A 147 -19.07 -14.13 16.94
N GLU A 148 -19.94 -13.29 16.41
CA GLU A 148 -19.58 -11.91 16.08
C GLU A 148 -19.41 -11.09 17.35
N LYS A 149 -18.21 -10.55 17.53
CA LYS A 149 -17.85 -9.59 18.57
C LYS A 149 -16.88 -8.60 17.96
N ASN A 150 -17.28 -7.34 17.86
CA ASN A 150 -16.50 -6.29 17.18
C ASN A 150 -16.21 -5.08 18.08
N ARG A 151 -16.61 -5.10 19.35
CA ARG A 151 -16.55 -3.91 20.23
C ARG A 151 -15.14 -3.31 20.33
N GLU A 152 -14.13 -4.14 20.60
CA GLU A 152 -12.73 -3.68 20.73
C GLU A 152 -12.22 -3.07 19.42
N ILE A 153 -12.63 -3.61 18.28
CA ILE A 153 -12.24 -3.11 16.96
C ILE A 153 -12.93 -1.76 16.68
N ALA A 154 -14.21 -1.62 17.02
CA ALA A 154 -14.92 -0.36 16.92
C ALA A 154 -14.27 0.74 17.78
N GLU A 155 -13.84 0.40 19.00
CA GLU A 155 -13.10 1.32 19.89
C GLU A 155 -11.76 1.74 19.27
N ILE A 156 -10.99 0.82 18.70
CA ILE A 156 -9.73 1.10 17.99
C ILE A 156 -9.97 2.00 16.77
N TYR A 157 -11.00 1.72 15.96
CA TYR A 157 -11.33 2.52 14.78
C TYR A 157 -11.69 3.96 15.14
N GLY A 158 -12.40 4.15 16.26
CA GLY A 158 -12.71 5.47 16.80
C GLY A 158 -11.47 6.23 17.26
N CYS A 159 -10.58 5.59 18.01
CA CYS A 159 -9.38 6.24 18.56
C CYS A 159 -8.30 6.53 17.51
N THR A 160 -8.19 5.70 16.47
CA THR A 160 -7.15 5.84 15.42
C THR A 160 -7.60 6.71 14.25
N GLY A 161 -8.91 6.98 14.12
CA GLY A 161 -9.48 7.71 12.98
C GLY A 161 -9.56 6.90 11.69
N VAL A 162 -9.14 5.62 11.69
CA VAL A 162 -9.24 4.71 10.53
C VAL A 162 -10.68 4.58 10.05
N GLY A 163 -11.65 4.62 10.96
CA GLY A 163 -13.08 4.58 10.61
C GLY A 163 -13.48 5.69 9.62
N LYS A 164 -12.89 6.89 9.69
CA LYS A 164 -13.20 8.01 8.77
C LYS A 164 -12.69 7.78 7.34
N VAL A 165 -11.83 6.78 7.16
CA VAL A 165 -11.16 6.48 5.89
C VAL A 165 -11.85 5.32 5.17
N VAL A 166 -12.32 4.33 5.94
CA VAL A 166 -12.78 3.04 5.39
C VAL A 166 -14.27 2.75 5.61
N LEU A 167 -14.95 3.47 6.51
CA LEU A 167 -16.41 3.40 6.74
C LEU A 167 -17.10 4.56 6.02
#